data_AF-A0A527H6C2-F1
#
_entry.id   AF-A0A527H6C2-F1
#
_cell.length_a   1.000
_cell.length_b   1.000
_cell.length_c   1.000
_cell.angle_alpha   90.00
_cell.angle_beta   90.00
_cell.angle_gamma   90.00
#
_symmetry.space_group_name_H-M   'P 1'
#
loop_
_entity.id
_entity.type
_entity.pdbx_description
1 polymer ?
#
loop_
_entity_poly.entity_id
_entity_poly.type
_entity_poly.pdbx_seq_one_letter_code
_entity_poly.pdbx_strand_id
1 'polypeptide(L)' 'MTGSAKATVFIDNERVIVTEYRFAPGENTGWHRHGHDYVVVPLMDGKVKLLTKDGETFA' A
#
# COMPACT_ATOMS: atom_id res chain seq x y z
N MET A 1 -0.51 1.12 -14.58
CA MET A 1 0.33 -0.09 -14.61
C MET A 1 -0.01 -0.92 -13.40
N THR A 2 -0.24 -2.22 -13.58
CA THR A 2 -0.54 -3.16 -12.50
C THR A 2 0.68 -3.31 -11.59
N GLY A 3 0.48 -3.21 -10.28
CA GLY A 3 1.50 -3.53 -9.29
C GLY A 3 1.82 -5.02 -9.26
N SER A 4 2.99 -5.36 -8.74
CA SER A 4 3.42 -6.75 -8.49
C SER A 4 3.22 -7.19 -7.04
N ALA A 5 3.04 -6.25 -6.10
CA ALA A 5 2.81 -6.56 -4.69
C ALA A 5 1.50 -7.33 -4.49
N LYS A 6 1.50 -8.28 -3.54
CA LYS A 6 0.30 -9.05 -3.20
C LYS A 6 -0.57 -8.25 -2.22
N ALA A 7 -1.81 -7.96 -2.63
CA ALA A 7 -2.84 -7.41 -1.77
C ALA A 7 -3.84 -8.50 -1.36
N THR A 8 -4.11 -8.64 -0.07
CA THR A 8 -5.13 -9.56 0.46
C THR A 8 -6.13 -8.76 1.29
N VAL A 9 -7.39 -8.76 0.90
CA VAL A 9 -8.47 -8.14 1.68
C VAL A 9 -8.88 -9.11 2.78
N PHE A 10 -8.71 -8.71 4.04
CA PHE A 10 -9.14 -9.50 5.21
C PHE A 10 -10.52 -9.10 5.72
N ILE A 11 -10.87 -7.83 5.63
CA ILE A 11 -12.18 -7.30 6.04
C ILE A 11 -12.67 -6.38 4.95
N ASP A 12 -13.93 -6.55 4.54
CA ASP A 12 -14.67 -5.62 3.71
C ASP A 12 -16.11 -5.60 4.23
N ASN A 13 -16.46 -4.52 4.94
CA ASN A 13 -17.80 -4.34 5.51
C ASN A 13 -18.22 -2.87 5.43
N GLU A 14 -19.42 -2.57 5.93
CA GLU A 14 -20.03 -1.23 5.86
C GLU A 14 -19.23 -0.12 6.55
N ARG A 15 -18.24 -0.45 7.38
CA ARG A 15 -17.45 0.52 8.16
C ARG A 15 -16.01 0.64 7.69
N VAL A 16 -15.36 -0.47 7.34
CA VAL A 16 -13.92 -0.51 7.05
C VAL A 16 -13.55 -1.55 5.99
N ILE A 17 -12.47 -1.26 5.27
CA ILE A 17 -11.75 -2.22 4.43
C ILE A 17 -10.35 -2.38 5.03
N VAL A 18 -9.96 -3.62 5.31
CA VAL A 18 -8.62 -3.95 5.81
C VAL A 18 -7.92 -4.81 4.78
N THR A 19 -6.87 -4.25 4.19
CA THR A 19 -6.04 -4.90 3.17
C THR A 19 -4.62 -5.07 3.70
N GLU A 20 -4.15 -6.31 3.77
CA GLU A 20 -2.72 -6.58 3.94
C GLU A 20 -2.02 -6.40 2.59
N TYR A 21 -0.96 -5.58 2.58
CA TYR A 21 -0.02 -5.52 1.46
C TYR A 21 1.29 -6.23 1.82
N ARG A 22 1.72 -7.14 0.97
CA ARG A 22 3.00 -7.84 1.08
C ARG A 22 3.88 -7.52 -0.11
N PHE A 23 5.10 -7.07 0.19
CA PHE A 23 6.11 -6.68 -0.79
C PHE A 23 7.35 -7.56 -0.63
N ALA A 24 7.81 -8.16 -1.72
CA ALA A 24 9.20 -8.55 -1.88
C ALA A 24 10.05 -7.34 -2.30
N PRO A 25 11.39 -7.37 -2.11
CA PRO A 25 12.27 -6.30 -2.58
C PRO A 25 12.07 -6.00 -4.07
N GLY A 26 11.80 -4.74 -4.40
CA GLY A 26 11.57 -4.27 -5.78
C GLY A 26 10.10 -4.30 -6.23
N GLU A 27 9.20 -4.92 -5.47
CA GLU A 27 7.76 -4.89 -5.79
C GLU A 27 7.12 -3.53 -5.54
N ASN A 28 5.97 -3.30 -6.18
CA ASN A 28 5.22 -2.06 -6.06
C ASN A 28 3.72 -2.31 -6.17
N THR A 29 2.92 -1.34 -5.70
CA THR A 29 1.45 -1.35 -5.80
C THR A 29 0.93 -0.96 -7.18
N GLY A 30 1.80 -0.46 -8.06
CA GLY A 30 1.40 0.31 -9.23
C GLY A 30 0.85 1.69 -8.85
N TRP A 31 0.57 2.49 -9.87
CA TRP A 31 -0.05 3.81 -9.71
C TRP A 31 -1.52 3.65 -9.30
N HIS A 32 -1.89 4.33 -8.21
CA HIS A 32 -3.25 4.35 -7.69
C HIS A 32 -3.53 5.69 -7.02
N ARG A 33 -4.81 5.92 -6.66
CA ARG A 33 -5.25 7.05 -5.84
C ARG A 33 -6.00 6.50 -4.64
N HIS A 34 -5.86 7.17 -3.49
CA HIS A 34 -6.62 6.82 -2.30
C HIS A 34 -8.05 7.34 -2.43
N GLY A 35 -9.02 6.44 -2.35
CA GLY A 35 -10.46 6.76 -2.39
C GLY A 35 -11.07 7.05 -1.01
N HIS A 36 -10.34 6.77 0.06
CA HIS A 36 -10.76 6.94 1.45
C HIS A 36 -9.59 7.51 2.26
N ASP A 37 -9.92 8.17 3.38
CA ASP A 37 -8.96 8.33 4.47
C ASP A 37 -8.58 6.94 5.00
N TYR A 38 -7.32 6.75 5.31
CA TYR A 38 -6.80 5.44 5.69
C TYR A 38 -5.70 5.53 6.74
N VAL A 39 -5.47 4.41 7.40
CA VAL A 39 -4.41 4.23 8.39
C VAL A 39 -3.48 3.13 7.89
N VAL A 40 -2.17 3.30 8.09
CA VAL A 40 -1.17 2.27 7.85
C VAL A 40 -0.71 1.72 9.19
N VAL A 41 -0.71 0.39 9.31
CA VAL A 41 -0.13 -0.33 10.46
C VAL A 41 1.04 -1.17 9.94
N PRO A 42 2.29 -0.75 10.16
CA PRO A 42 3.46 -1.56 9.81
C PRO A 42 3.46 -2.88 10.59
N LEU A 43 3.63 -4.00 9.89
CA LEU A 43 3.73 -5.33 10.52
C LEU A 43 5.17 -5.76 10.81
N MET A 44 6.15 -5.05 10.23
CA MET A 44 7.58 -5.24 10.44
C MET A 44 8.32 -3.93 10.14
N ASP A 45 9.54 -3.79 10.66
CA ASP A 45 10.42 -2.68 10.31
C ASP A 45 10.83 -2.77 8.84
N GLY A 46 10.97 -1.61 8.20
CA GLY A 46 11.38 -1.53 6.80
C GLY A 46 11.39 -0.10 6.29
N LYS A 47 11.90 0.08 5.08
CA LYS A 47 11.90 1.36 4.37
C LYS A 47 11.13 1.19 3.06
N VAL A 48 10.06 1.93 2.87
CA VAL A 48 9.18 1.82 1.70
C VAL A 48 9.32 3.08 0.86
N LYS A 49 9.62 2.90 -0.43
CA LYS A 49 9.67 4.01 -1.38
C LYS A 49 8.26 4.49 -1.72
N LEU A 50 8.04 5.80 -1.59
CA LEU A 50 6.85 6.49 -2.04
C LEU A 50 7.19 7.28 -3.30
N LEU A 51 6.55 6.94 -4.43
CA LEU A 51 6.63 7.72 -5.65
C LEU A 51 5.31 8.45 -5.86
N THR A 52 5.36 9.77 -5.80
CA THR A 52 4.21 10.66 -5.98
C THR A 52 4.39 11.52 -7.22
N LYS A 53 3.37 12.32 -7.57
CA LYS A 53 3.50 13.33 -8.64
C LYS A 53 4.58 14.39 -8.35
N ASP A 54 4.88 14.61 -7.06
CA ASP A 54 5.79 15.66 -6.60
C ASP A 54 7.23 15.12 -6.41
N GLY A 55 7.45 13.82 -6.62
CA GLY A 55 8.74 13.17 -6.54
C GLY A 55 8.77 11.94 -5.63
N GLU A 56 9.99 11.49 -5.35
CA GLU A 56 10.29 10.33 -4.53
C GLU A 56 10.58 10.72 -3.08
N THR A 57 10.06 9.94 -2.13
CA THR A 57 10.42 9.99 -0.71
C THR A 57 10.37 8.58 -0.12
N PHE A 58 10.66 8.44 1.18
CA PHE A 58 10.61 7.17 1.89
C PHE A 58 9.82 7.29 3.18
N ALA A 59 9.04 6.25 3.47
CA ALA A 59 8.47 5.97 4.77
C ALA A 59 9.33 4.94 5.51
#